data_AF-A0A524P5S2-F1
#
_entry.id   AF-A0A524P5S2-F1
#
_cell.length_a   1.000
_cell.length_b   1.000
_cell.length_c   1.000
_cell.angle_alpha   90.00
_cell.angle_beta   90.00
_cell.angle_gamma   90.00
#
_symmetry.space_group_name_H-M   'P 1'
#
loop_
_entity.id
_entity.type
_entity.pdbx_description
1 polymer ?
#
loop_
_entity_poly.entity_id
_entity_poly.type
_entity_poly.pdbx_seq_one_letter_code
_entity_poly.pdbx_strand_id
1 'polypeptide(L)'
;MRNPLIQLGFEIPFDEVEAAHVEPAVDTLLAQAQATVDAIAANEAPRTYANTLAALEEATETLERAMTVVGHLESVATTDALRAAYNATQPRVSAFWSELAMNDGLYQAVRAFADTDEARELPSTEKRFLRKTLDDFRRHGAELSPEDKAKLQAIEVDLTKLTTEFSQNVLDETNAFELFITDESKLAGLPESAKHAAAENARAKGAEGWRFTLHAPSMIPVLTYLDDGGIRKQVWSAYNARAVSGERDNRRIIERVLELRAAKAELLGYLNFSDLVTEDRMAKVGAKAKAFIDDLRERTQDAFDRENQELQAYRIGVEGDSAPSLEPWDVAYYAEKQREAKYDFNEEELRPYFPLDTVLG
;
A
#
# COMPACT_ATOMS: atom_id res chain seq x y z
N MET A 1 21.36 24.11 -18.81
CA MET A 1 20.58 24.59 -17.64
C MET A 1 20.93 23.70 -16.46
N ARG A 2 20.92 24.25 -15.24
CA ARG A 2 21.13 23.46 -14.02
C ARG A 2 19.89 22.58 -13.82
N ASN A 3 20.06 21.28 -13.64
CA ASN A 3 18.94 20.39 -13.36
C ASN A 3 18.58 20.52 -11.87
N PRO A 4 17.35 20.97 -11.52
CA PRO A 4 16.97 21.24 -10.13
C PRO A 4 16.97 19.98 -9.24
N LEU A 5 16.83 18.79 -9.84
CA LEU A 5 16.78 17.52 -9.11
C LEU A 5 18.15 17.02 -8.63
N ILE A 6 19.25 17.50 -9.21
CA ILE A 6 20.62 17.02 -8.85
C ILE A 6 21.11 17.62 -7.54
N GLN A 7 20.65 18.83 -7.18
CA GLN A 7 21.06 19.53 -5.96
C GLN A 7 19.85 20.21 -5.33
N LEU A 8 19.01 19.40 -4.67
CA LEU A 8 17.84 19.91 -3.95
C LEU A 8 18.28 20.62 -2.66
N GLY A 9 17.90 21.89 -2.53
CA GLY A 9 18.05 22.66 -1.30
C GLY A 9 17.02 22.24 -0.24
N PHE A 10 16.95 23.02 0.86
CA PHE A 10 15.88 22.86 1.85
C PHE A 10 14.51 23.21 1.24
N GLU A 11 14.45 24.31 0.49
CA GLU A 11 13.28 24.67 -0.31
C GLU A 11 13.29 23.86 -1.61
N ILE A 12 12.21 23.12 -1.86
CA ILE A 12 12.05 22.29 -3.05
C ILE A 12 11.42 23.16 -4.16
N PRO A 13 12.11 23.36 -5.29
CA PRO A 13 11.62 24.21 -6.38
C PRO A 13 10.62 23.45 -7.26
N PHE A 14 9.46 23.10 -6.71
CA PHE A 14 8.44 22.30 -7.42
C PHE A 14 8.01 22.91 -8.76
N ASP A 15 7.99 24.24 -8.85
CA ASP A 15 7.65 25.01 -10.04
C ASP A 15 8.72 24.98 -11.14
N GLU A 16 9.95 24.58 -10.83
CA GLU A 16 11.06 24.44 -11.78
C GLU A 16 11.30 22.99 -12.22
N VAL A 17 10.65 22.01 -11.59
CA VAL A 17 10.83 20.58 -11.94
C VAL A 17 9.93 20.21 -13.13
N GLU A 18 10.56 20.02 -14.29
CA GLU A 18 9.91 19.58 -15.51
C GLU A 18 10.22 18.11 -15.83
N ALA A 19 9.37 17.47 -16.64
CA ALA A 19 9.56 16.09 -17.09
C ALA A 19 10.94 15.85 -17.75
N ALA A 20 11.45 16.84 -18.49
CA ALA A 20 12.75 16.77 -19.15
C ALA A 20 13.94 16.72 -18.18
N HIS A 21 13.73 17.07 -16.90
CA HIS A 21 14.76 16.98 -15.86
C HIS A 21 14.87 15.59 -15.25
N VAL A 22 13.82 14.78 -15.31
CA VAL A 22 13.69 13.52 -14.54
C VAL A 22 14.73 12.49 -14.97
N GLU A 23 14.71 12.04 -16.22
CA GLU A 23 15.64 11.01 -16.69
C GLU A 23 17.12 11.45 -16.57
N PRO A 24 17.54 12.64 -17.03
CA PRO A 24 18.93 13.05 -16.89
C PRO A 24 19.42 13.20 -15.43
N ALA A 25 18.54 13.63 -14.52
CA ALA A 25 18.88 13.70 -13.10
C ALA A 25 19.09 12.31 -12.52
N VAL A 26 18.14 11.40 -12.75
CA VAL A 26 18.21 10.03 -12.25
C VAL A 26 19.43 9.30 -12.82
N ASP A 27 19.74 9.46 -14.11
CA ASP A 27 20.93 8.87 -14.73
C ASP A 27 22.21 9.34 -14.03
N THR A 28 22.30 10.65 -13.76
CA THR A 28 23.45 11.25 -13.09
C THR A 28 23.59 10.75 -11.66
N LEU A 29 22.49 10.78 -10.90
CA LEU A 29 22.46 10.39 -9.49
C LEU A 29 22.70 8.88 -9.30
N LEU A 30 22.16 8.04 -10.17
CA LEU A 30 22.46 6.60 -10.20
C LEU A 30 23.94 6.35 -10.47
N ALA A 31 24.52 7.02 -11.46
CA ALA A 31 25.94 6.86 -11.77
C ALA A 31 26.83 7.31 -10.60
N GLN A 32 26.49 8.41 -9.92
CA GLN A 32 27.20 8.89 -8.73
C GLN A 32 27.07 7.92 -7.55
N ALA A 33 25.86 7.42 -7.30
CA ALA A 33 25.60 6.48 -6.22
C ALA A 33 26.35 5.16 -6.47
N GLN A 34 26.27 4.60 -7.67
CA GLN A 34 26.98 3.39 -8.05
C GLN A 34 28.51 3.56 -7.92
N ALA A 35 29.07 4.66 -8.41
CA ALA A 35 30.49 4.92 -8.29
C ALA A 35 30.95 4.99 -6.83
N THR A 36 30.11 5.52 -5.93
CA THR A 36 30.40 5.58 -4.50
C THR A 36 30.33 4.20 -3.86
N VAL A 37 29.30 3.40 -4.19
CA VAL A 37 29.18 2.01 -3.75
C VAL A 37 30.40 1.19 -4.16
N ASP A 38 30.82 1.30 -5.42
CA ASP A 38 32.00 0.62 -5.95
C ASP A 38 33.27 1.07 -5.22
N ALA A 39 33.41 2.38 -4.96
CA ALA A 39 34.53 2.91 -4.21
C ALA A 39 34.57 2.40 -2.76
N ILE A 40 33.43 2.33 -2.07
CA ILE A 40 33.34 1.76 -0.72
C ILE A 40 33.75 0.29 -0.74
N ALA A 41 33.20 -0.50 -1.67
CA ALA A 41 33.51 -1.91 -1.80
C ALA A 41 35.01 -2.16 -2.08
N ALA A 42 35.63 -1.36 -2.95
CA ALA A 42 37.04 -1.50 -3.35
C ALA A 42 38.05 -0.84 -2.40
N ASN A 43 37.60 -0.04 -1.42
CA ASN A 43 38.51 0.69 -0.53
C ASN A 43 39.31 -0.25 0.39
N GLU A 44 40.64 -0.29 0.22
CA GLU A 44 41.56 -1.09 1.02
C GLU A 44 42.06 -0.37 2.31
N ALA A 45 41.75 0.92 2.48
CA ALA A 45 42.12 1.65 3.68
C ALA A 45 41.35 1.12 4.91
N PRO A 46 41.87 1.37 6.14
CA PRO A 46 41.13 1.06 7.36
C PRO A 46 39.71 1.64 7.31
N ARG A 47 38.73 0.82 7.68
CA ARG A 47 37.32 1.20 7.65
C ARG A 47 37.03 2.22 8.75
N THR A 48 36.31 3.27 8.39
CA THR A 48 35.86 4.34 9.29
C THR A 48 34.40 4.63 9.03
N TYR A 49 33.72 5.33 9.94
CA TYR A 49 32.32 5.73 9.71
C TYR A 49 32.19 6.58 8.44
N ALA A 50 33.13 7.51 8.25
CA ALA A 50 33.15 8.43 7.12
C ALA A 50 33.28 7.72 5.76
N ASN A 51 34.18 6.74 5.65
CA ASN A 51 34.45 6.04 4.39
C ASN A 51 33.58 4.80 4.12
N THR A 52 32.60 4.54 5.00
CA THR A 52 31.63 3.44 4.84
C THR A 52 30.20 3.96 4.95
N LEU A 53 29.67 4.09 6.15
CA LEU A 53 28.27 4.43 6.40
C LEU A 53 27.90 5.84 5.93
N ALA A 54 28.71 6.85 6.25
CA ALA A 54 28.41 8.23 5.87
C ALA A 54 28.47 8.42 4.34
N ALA A 55 29.52 7.88 3.71
CA ALA A 55 29.67 7.92 2.26
C ALA A 55 28.53 7.18 1.54
N LEU A 56 28.07 6.05 2.09
CA LEU A 56 26.92 5.32 1.54
C LEU A 56 25.66 6.18 1.62
N GLU A 57 25.35 6.71 2.82
CA GLU A 57 24.15 7.52 3.07
C GLU A 57 24.10 8.76 2.17
N GLU A 58 25.20 9.54 2.09
CA GLU A 58 25.26 10.76 1.29
C GLU A 58 25.01 10.47 -0.21
N ALA A 59 25.56 9.35 -0.71
CA ALA A 59 25.38 8.94 -2.08
C ALA A 59 23.93 8.50 -2.39
N THR A 60 23.30 7.77 -1.46
CA THR A 60 21.94 7.27 -1.64
C THR A 60 20.86 8.33 -1.38
N GLU A 61 21.08 9.24 -0.45
CA GLU A 61 20.13 10.30 -0.07
C GLU A 61 19.80 11.21 -1.26
N THR A 62 20.79 11.59 -2.07
CA THR A 62 20.56 12.49 -3.20
C THR A 62 19.62 11.89 -4.25
N LEU A 63 19.78 10.61 -4.58
CA LEU A 63 18.88 9.87 -5.46
C LEU A 63 17.49 9.73 -4.84
N GLU A 64 17.41 9.36 -3.56
CA GLU A 64 16.14 9.19 -2.85
C GLU A 64 15.34 10.50 -2.80
N ARG A 65 15.99 11.63 -2.50
CA ARG A 65 15.37 12.95 -2.48
C ARG A 65 14.84 13.35 -3.85
N ALA A 66 15.61 13.14 -4.93
CA ALA A 66 15.15 13.41 -6.29
C ALA A 66 13.93 12.57 -6.65
N MET A 67 13.97 11.27 -6.38
CA MET A 67 12.84 10.36 -6.65
C MET A 67 11.60 10.69 -5.80
N THR A 68 11.79 11.14 -4.56
CA THR A 68 10.71 11.60 -3.68
C THR A 68 10.00 12.81 -4.27
N VAL A 69 10.75 13.81 -4.76
CA VAL A 69 10.18 15.01 -5.40
C VAL A 69 9.42 14.65 -6.67
N VAL A 70 10.00 13.83 -7.55
CA VAL A 70 9.35 13.41 -8.80
C VAL A 70 8.11 12.57 -8.52
N GLY A 71 8.20 11.61 -7.60
CA GLY A 71 7.06 10.78 -7.19
C GLY A 71 5.93 11.60 -6.56
N HIS A 72 6.26 12.63 -5.77
CA HIS A 72 5.26 13.56 -5.25
C HIS A 72 4.54 14.31 -6.38
N LEU A 73 5.27 14.88 -7.33
CA LEU A 73 4.69 15.58 -8.48
C LEU A 73 3.85 14.64 -9.36
N GLU A 74 4.27 13.39 -9.54
CA GLU A 74 3.44 12.37 -10.20
C GLU A 74 2.16 12.07 -9.42
N SER A 75 2.19 12.13 -8.09
CA SER A 75 1.00 11.90 -7.27
C SER A 75 0.02 13.07 -7.28
N VAL A 76 0.48 14.33 -7.35
CA VAL A 76 -0.40 15.52 -7.11
C VAL A 76 -0.53 16.47 -8.29
N ALA A 77 0.37 16.42 -9.28
CA ALA A 77 0.46 17.36 -10.39
C ALA A 77 0.95 16.69 -11.69
N THR A 78 0.55 15.44 -11.94
CA THR A 78 1.04 14.64 -13.06
C THR A 78 0.64 15.19 -14.43
N THR A 79 1.51 14.94 -15.41
CA THR A 79 1.26 15.14 -16.84
C THR A 79 1.69 13.90 -17.60
N ASP A 80 1.22 13.70 -18.83
CA ASP A 80 1.64 12.54 -19.63
C ASP A 80 3.16 12.48 -19.81
N ALA A 81 3.80 13.64 -19.98
CA ALA A 81 5.26 13.75 -20.08
C ALA A 81 5.95 13.36 -18.76
N LEU A 82 5.46 13.86 -17.61
CA LEU A 82 6.04 13.53 -16.30
C LEU A 82 5.86 12.05 -15.96
N ARG A 83 4.67 11.50 -16.22
CA ARG A 83 4.38 10.07 -16.03
C ARG A 83 5.28 9.20 -16.89
N ALA A 84 5.46 9.56 -18.17
CA ALA A 84 6.34 8.82 -19.07
C ALA A 84 7.80 8.81 -18.55
N ALA A 85 8.31 9.98 -18.16
CA ALA A 85 9.67 10.12 -17.64
C ALA A 85 9.85 9.37 -16.31
N TYR A 86 8.90 9.49 -15.38
CA TYR A 86 8.93 8.75 -14.11
C TYR A 86 8.92 7.23 -14.33
N ASN A 87 8.01 6.72 -15.17
CA ASN A 87 7.93 5.29 -15.50
C ASN A 87 9.20 4.78 -16.19
N ALA A 88 9.88 5.61 -17.00
CA ALA A 88 11.15 5.24 -17.63
C ALA A 88 12.31 5.11 -16.63
N THR A 89 12.24 5.79 -15.48
CA THR A 89 13.29 5.74 -14.44
C THR A 89 13.07 4.63 -13.42
N GLN A 90 11.82 4.31 -13.08
CA GLN A 90 11.47 3.37 -12.00
C GLN A 90 12.20 2.02 -12.07
N PRO A 91 12.26 1.30 -13.22
CA PRO A 91 12.94 0.02 -13.28
C PRO A 91 14.42 0.10 -12.91
N ARG A 92 15.10 1.19 -13.31
CA ARG A 92 16.54 1.38 -13.11
C ARG A 92 16.85 1.75 -11.67
N VAL A 93 16.03 2.61 -11.07
CA VAL A 93 16.12 2.95 -9.64
C VAL A 93 15.83 1.73 -8.77
N SER A 94 14.79 0.96 -9.09
CA SER A 94 14.48 -0.28 -8.37
C SER A 94 15.59 -1.31 -8.49
N ALA A 95 16.21 -1.45 -9.66
CA ALA A 95 17.34 -2.34 -9.87
C ALA A 95 18.52 -1.94 -8.98
N PHE A 96 18.86 -0.64 -8.93
CA PHE A 96 19.93 -0.12 -8.07
C PHE A 96 19.71 -0.45 -6.59
N TRP A 97 18.52 -0.22 -6.03
CA TRP A 97 18.25 -0.53 -4.62
C TRP A 97 18.31 -2.03 -4.32
N SER A 98 17.80 -2.85 -5.23
CA SER A 98 17.91 -4.32 -5.12
C SER A 98 19.36 -4.79 -5.18
N GLU A 99 20.14 -4.26 -6.12
CA GLU A 99 21.57 -4.55 -6.27
C GLU A 99 22.35 -4.11 -5.02
N LEU A 100 22.03 -2.94 -4.47
CA LEU A 100 22.63 -2.42 -3.25
C LEU A 100 22.46 -3.39 -2.07
N ALA A 101 21.23 -3.86 -1.83
CA ALA A 101 20.91 -4.79 -0.75
C ALA A 101 21.56 -6.18 -0.93
N MET A 102 21.93 -6.53 -2.16
CA MET A 102 22.59 -7.80 -2.51
C MET A 102 24.09 -7.63 -2.78
N ASN A 103 24.66 -6.45 -2.59
CA ASN A 103 26.06 -6.17 -2.93
C ASN A 103 27.01 -6.76 -1.88
N ASP A 104 27.66 -7.86 -2.24
CA ASP A 104 28.59 -8.58 -1.35
C ASP A 104 29.78 -7.73 -0.92
N GLY A 105 30.36 -6.94 -1.84
CA GLY A 105 31.50 -6.07 -1.54
C GLY A 105 31.14 -5.00 -0.52
N LEU A 106 29.98 -4.37 -0.69
CA LEU A 106 29.45 -3.38 0.24
C LEU A 106 29.11 -4.00 1.59
N TYR A 107 28.45 -5.16 1.62
CA TYR A 107 28.18 -5.88 2.86
C TYR A 107 29.47 -6.21 3.62
N GLN A 108 30.49 -6.72 2.94
CA GLN A 108 31.79 -6.99 3.58
C GLN A 108 32.45 -5.71 4.08
N ALA A 109 32.34 -4.59 3.37
CA ALA A 109 32.86 -3.30 3.83
C ALA A 109 32.17 -2.82 5.11
N VAL A 110 30.84 -2.89 5.17
CA VAL A 110 30.06 -2.51 6.36
C VAL A 110 30.33 -3.47 7.52
N ARG A 111 30.45 -4.77 7.26
CA ARG A 111 30.80 -5.78 8.27
C ARG A 111 32.20 -5.54 8.82
N ALA A 112 33.18 -5.28 7.96
CA ALA A 112 34.55 -4.97 8.37
C ALA A 112 34.61 -3.69 9.22
N PHE A 113 33.79 -2.68 8.90
CA PHE A 113 33.65 -1.50 9.77
C PHE A 113 33.08 -1.88 11.14
N ALA A 114 32.07 -2.74 11.21
CA ALA A 114 31.42 -3.16 12.46
C ALA A 114 32.39 -3.81 13.47
N ASP A 115 33.49 -4.39 13.00
CA ASP A 115 34.52 -5.02 13.83
C ASP A 115 35.59 -4.05 14.38
N THR A 116 35.56 -2.78 13.97
CA THR A 116 36.52 -1.74 14.39
C THR A 116 36.24 -1.18 15.78
N ASP A 117 37.24 -0.54 16.40
CA ASP A 117 37.05 0.18 17.67
C ASP A 117 36.15 1.41 17.51
N GLU A 118 36.26 2.13 16.38
CA GLU A 118 35.38 3.26 16.05
C GLU A 118 33.90 2.83 16.05
N ALA A 119 33.57 1.69 15.44
CA ALA A 119 32.21 1.16 15.44
C ALA A 119 31.68 0.83 16.86
N ARG A 120 32.56 0.43 17.78
CA ARG A 120 32.18 0.15 19.18
C ARG A 120 31.86 1.42 19.96
N GLU A 121 32.53 2.53 19.61
CA GLU A 121 32.43 3.83 20.25
C GLU A 121 31.38 4.77 19.61
N LEU A 122 30.71 4.33 18.53
CA LEU A 122 29.68 5.13 17.86
C LEU A 122 28.59 5.67 18.83
N PRO A 123 28.16 6.93 18.64
CA PRO A 123 26.94 7.46 19.24
C PRO A 123 25.72 6.58 18.97
N SER A 124 24.70 6.70 19.83
CA SER A 124 23.53 5.81 19.80
C SER A 124 22.77 5.79 18.47
N THR A 125 22.68 6.93 17.78
CA THR A 125 22.03 7.07 16.47
C THR A 125 22.80 6.36 15.37
N GLU A 126 24.11 6.57 15.31
CA GLU A 126 25.00 5.95 14.31
C GLU A 126 25.16 4.45 14.54
N LYS A 127 25.22 4.01 15.81
CA LYS A 127 25.20 2.59 16.16
C LYS A 127 23.89 1.92 15.75
N ARG A 128 22.77 2.62 15.87
CA ARG A 128 21.48 2.15 15.35
C ARG A 128 21.49 2.08 13.84
N PHE A 129 22.07 3.07 13.15
CA PHE A 129 22.21 3.07 11.69
C PHE A 129 23.00 1.84 11.23
N LEU A 130 24.22 1.65 11.75
CA LEU A 130 25.05 0.47 11.47
C LEU A 130 24.28 -0.85 11.63
N ARG A 131 23.59 -1.02 12.76
CA ARG A 131 22.80 -2.22 13.02
C ARG A 131 21.69 -2.39 11.99
N LYS A 132 20.93 -1.33 11.68
CA LYS A 132 19.84 -1.40 10.69
C LYS A 132 20.38 -1.76 9.30
N THR A 133 21.52 -1.18 8.91
CA THR A 133 22.17 -1.49 7.63
C THR A 133 22.58 -2.95 7.55
N LEU A 134 23.24 -3.49 8.58
CA LEU A 134 23.63 -4.91 8.62
C LEU A 134 22.42 -5.86 8.63
N ASP A 135 21.39 -5.53 9.41
CA ASP A 135 20.15 -6.30 9.47
C ASP A 135 19.46 -6.33 8.10
N ASP A 136 19.45 -5.21 7.37
CA ASP A 136 18.85 -5.13 6.05
C ASP A 136 19.57 -6.02 5.03
N PHE A 137 20.91 -5.97 4.98
CA PHE A 137 21.72 -6.89 4.17
C PHE A 137 21.43 -8.36 4.50
N ARG A 138 21.42 -8.72 5.78
CA ARG A 138 21.13 -10.09 6.22
C ARG A 138 19.73 -10.55 5.79
N ARG A 139 18.73 -9.68 5.94
CA ARG A 139 17.33 -9.94 5.54
C ARG A 139 17.15 -10.05 4.03
N HIS A 140 18.08 -9.51 3.24
CA HIS A 140 18.17 -9.68 1.79
C HIS A 140 19.14 -10.79 1.37
N GLY A 141 19.60 -11.61 2.32
CA GLY A 141 20.37 -12.81 2.04
C GLY A 141 21.86 -12.59 1.78
N ALA A 142 22.44 -11.46 2.21
CA ALA A 142 23.87 -11.19 2.05
C ALA A 142 24.77 -12.28 2.67
N GLU A 143 24.29 -12.96 3.71
CA GLU A 143 24.98 -14.06 4.42
C GLU A 143 24.76 -15.45 3.81
N LEU A 144 23.94 -15.56 2.75
CA LEU A 144 23.65 -16.82 2.08
C LEU A 144 24.81 -17.30 1.20
N SER A 145 24.83 -18.61 0.92
CA SER A 145 25.70 -19.18 -0.10
C SER A 145 25.34 -18.64 -1.50
N PRO A 146 26.27 -18.65 -2.49
CA PRO A 146 25.95 -18.22 -3.85
C PRO A 146 24.76 -18.99 -4.48
N GLU A 147 24.62 -20.28 -4.15
CA GLU A 147 23.50 -21.09 -4.61
C GLU A 147 22.17 -20.60 -4.02
N ASP A 148 22.16 -20.30 -2.72
CA ASP A 148 20.97 -19.85 -2.03
C ASP A 148 20.60 -18.40 -2.38
N LYS A 149 21.57 -17.53 -2.67
CA LYS A 149 21.32 -16.20 -3.26
C LYS A 149 20.58 -16.29 -4.59
N ALA A 150 20.99 -17.22 -5.47
CA ALA A 150 20.31 -17.43 -6.74
C ALA A 150 18.86 -17.93 -6.55
N LYS A 151 18.63 -18.82 -5.57
CA LYS A 151 17.27 -19.25 -5.20
C LYS A 151 16.43 -18.08 -4.67
N LEU A 152 16.99 -17.27 -3.78
CA LEU A 152 16.32 -16.08 -3.24
C LEU A 152 15.93 -15.11 -4.36
N GLN A 153 16.85 -14.82 -5.27
CA GLN A 153 16.59 -13.93 -6.41
C GLN A 153 15.44 -14.45 -7.29
N ALA A 154 15.42 -15.75 -7.61
CA ALA A 154 14.32 -16.35 -8.36
C ALA A 154 12.97 -16.21 -7.64
N ILE A 155 12.96 -16.41 -6.31
CA ILE A 155 11.77 -16.22 -5.48
C ILE A 155 11.28 -14.76 -5.54
N GLU A 156 12.17 -13.77 -5.42
CA GLU A 156 11.79 -12.35 -5.49
C GLU A 156 11.17 -11.96 -6.85
N VAL A 157 11.75 -12.46 -7.95
CA VAL A 157 11.25 -12.21 -9.31
C VAL A 157 9.83 -12.77 -9.46
N ASP A 158 9.61 -14.01 -9.05
CA ASP A 158 8.29 -14.65 -9.10
C ASP A 158 7.28 -13.93 -8.21
N LEU A 159 7.67 -13.57 -6.97
CA LEU A 159 6.81 -12.80 -6.06
C LEU A 159 6.40 -11.46 -6.67
N THR A 160 7.34 -10.73 -7.26
CA THR A 160 7.08 -9.42 -7.89
C THR A 160 6.08 -9.55 -9.04
N LYS A 161 6.29 -10.53 -9.93
CA LYS A 161 5.36 -10.82 -11.02
C LYS A 161 3.96 -11.16 -10.51
N LEU A 162 3.86 -12.11 -9.57
CA LEU A 162 2.58 -12.61 -9.05
C LEU A 162 1.80 -11.54 -8.28
N THR A 163 2.49 -10.73 -7.48
CA THR A 163 1.85 -9.62 -6.73
C THR A 163 1.40 -8.48 -7.64
N THR A 164 2.09 -8.24 -8.75
CA THR A 164 1.64 -7.30 -9.79
C THR A 164 0.39 -7.82 -10.49
N GLU A 165 0.42 -9.07 -10.94
CA GLU A 165 -0.71 -9.75 -11.59
C GLU A 165 -1.95 -9.78 -10.66
N PHE A 166 -1.76 -10.10 -9.38
CA PHE A 166 -2.81 -10.06 -8.37
C PHE A 166 -3.53 -8.71 -8.34
N SER A 167 -2.77 -7.62 -8.22
CA SER A 167 -3.32 -6.26 -8.12
C SER A 167 -4.03 -5.82 -9.41
N GLN A 168 -3.47 -6.17 -10.58
CA GLN A 168 -4.10 -5.91 -11.88
C GLN A 168 -5.43 -6.64 -12.02
N ASN A 169 -5.48 -7.93 -11.67
CA ASN A 169 -6.71 -8.72 -11.70
C ASN A 169 -7.81 -8.13 -10.81
N VAL A 170 -7.48 -7.67 -9.59
CA VAL A 170 -8.45 -7.01 -8.69
C VAL A 170 -8.97 -5.70 -9.30
N LEU A 171 -8.08 -4.88 -9.85
CA LEU A 171 -8.45 -3.60 -10.45
C LEU A 171 -9.36 -3.81 -11.68
N ASP A 172 -8.99 -4.73 -12.55
CA ASP A 172 -9.75 -5.03 -13.77
C ASP A 172 -11.13 -5.59 -13.45
N GLU A 173 -11.25 -6.48 -12.46
CA GLU A 173 -12.55 -6.98 -11.99
C GLU A 173 -13.40 -5.89 -11.33
N THR A 174 -12.76 -4.95 -10.63
CA THR A 174 -13.45 -3.77 -10.08
C THR A 174 -13.99 -2.87 -11.20
N ASN A 175 -13.22 -2.68 -12.27
CA ASN A 175 -13.58 -1.83 -13.41
C ASN A 175 -14.58 -2.47 -14.37
N ALA A 176 -14.59 -3.81 -14.46
CA ALA A 176 -15.45 -4.56 -15.37
C ALA A 176 -16.93 -4.57 -14.93
N PHE A 177 -17.20 -4.41 -13.62
CA PHE A 177 -18.57 -4.36 -13.14
C PHE A 177 -19.23 -3.01 -13.43
N GLU A 178 -20.39 -3.07 -14.09
CA GLU A 178 -21.26 -1.92 -14.33
C GLU A 178 -22.70 -2.29 -14.01
N LEU A 179 -23.35 -1.49 -13.17
CA LEU A 179 -24.78 -1.59 -12.92
C LEU A 179 -25.44 -0.30 -13.41
N PHE A 180 -26.22 -0.41 -14.48
CA PHE A 180 -27.02 0.69 -14.99
C PHE A 180 -28.45 0.59 -14.46
N ILE A 181 -28.95 1.69 -13.92
CA ILE A 181 -30.33 1.85 -13.48
C ILE A 181 -30.91 3.03 -14.25
N THR A 182 -32.06 2.84 -14.90
CA THR A 182 -32.78 3.91 -15.63
C THR A 182 -34.09 4.29 -14.95
N ASP A 183 -34.58 3.45 -14.04
CA ASP A 183 -35.79 3.68 -13.26
C ASP A 183 -35.41 4.34 -11.92
N GLU A 184 -35.72 5.62 -11.79
CA GLU A 184 -35.41 6.42 -10.61
C GLU A 184 -36.08 5.87 -9.34
N SER A 185 -37.21 5.17 -9.45
CA SER A 185 -37.90 4.60 -8.29
C SER A 185 -37.05 3.53 -7.57
N LYS A 186 -36.09 2.92 -8.29
CA LYS A 186 -35.13 1.97 -7.72
C LYS A 186 -33.99 2.63 -6.96
N LEU A 187 -33.92 3.97 -6.92
CA LEU A 187 -32.89 4.74 -6.21
C LEU A 187 -33.38 5.28 -4.87
N ALA A 188 -34.52 4.80 -4.38
CA ALA A 188 -35.05 5.15 -3.07
C ALA A 188 -34.01 4.93 -1.97
N GLY A 189 -33.95 5.88 -1.03
CA GLY A 189 -33.00 5.88 0.08
C GLY A 189 -31.64 6.53 -0.23
N LEU A 190 -31.16 6.53 -1.48
CA LEU A 190 -29.86 7.15 -1.80
C LEU A 190 -29.84 8.67 -1.55
N PRO A 191 -28.75 9.21 -0.98
CA PRO A 191 -28.51 10.64 -0.93
C PRO A 191 -28.43 11.26 -2.33
N GLU A 192 -28.88 12.52 -2.45
CA GLU A 192 -28.81 13.25 -3.73
C GLU A 192 -27.38 13.40 -4.26
N SER A 193 -26.40 13.50 -3.37
CA SER A 193 -24.97 13.51 -3.70
C SER A 193 -24.55 12.23 -4.45
N ALA A 194 -24.99 11.07 -3.98
CA ALA A 194 -24.71 9.77 -4.59
C ALA A 194 -25.46 9.59 -5.93
N LYS A 195 -26.73 10.02 -6.01
CA LYS A 195 -27.49 10.02 -7.27
C LYS A 195 -26.85 10.91 -8.32
N HIS A 196 -26.41 12.11 -7.95
CA HIS A 196 -25.73 13.02 -8.87
C HIS A 196 -24.44 12.40 -9.41
N ALA A 197 -23.58 11.88 -8.52
CA ALA A 197 -22.32 11.24 -8.91
C ALA A 197 -22.55 10.05 -9.85
N ALA A 198 -23.54 9.20 -9.59
CA ALA A 198 -23.87 8.06 -10.45
C ALA A 198 -24.42 8.50 -11.83
N ALA A 199 -25.17 9.60 -11.90
CA ALA A 199 -25.65 10.18 -13.16
C ALA A 199 -24.52 10.79 -13.99
N GLU A 200 -23.60 11.53 -13.35
CA GLU A 200 -22.39 12.04 -14.01
C GLU A 200 -21.52 10.90 -14.55
N ASN A 201 -21.38 9.82 -13.77
CA ASN A 201 -20.64 8.63 -14.15
C ASN A 201 -21.25 7.92 -15.37
N ALA A 202 -22.58 7.81 -15.44
CA ALA A 202 -23.28 7.30 -16.62
C ALA A 202 -23.05 8.19 -17.85
N ARG A 203 -23.19 9.51 -17.70
CA ARG A 203 -22.98 10.49 -18.77
C ARG A 203 -21.56 10.43 -19.33
N ALA A 204 -20.55 10.29 -18.47
CA ALA A 204 -19.16 10.14 -18.88
C ALA A 204 -18.90 8.87 -19.72
N LYS A 205 -19.78 7.85 -19.60
CA LYS A 205 -19.78 6.63 -20.41
C LYS A 205 -20.74 6.68 -21.61
N GLY A 206 -21.37 7.83 -21.87
CA GLY A 206 -22.33 8.00 -22.96
C GLY A 206 -23.64 7.24 -22.76
N ALA A 207 -24.01 6.93 -21.50
CA ALA A 207 -25.24 6.24 -21.14
C ALA A 207 -26.21 7.18 -20.40
N GLU A 208 -27.50 6.90 -20.52
CA GLU A 208 -28.56 7.55 -19.74
C GLU A 208 -28.77 6.85 -18.38
N GLY A 209 -29.41 7.55 -17.44
CA GLY A 209 -29.69 7.03 -16.10
C GLY A 209 -28.49 7.14 -15.15
N TRP A 210 -28.32 6.14 -14.30
CA TRP A 210 -27.32 6.10 -13.23
C TRP A 210 -26.43 4.87 -13.36
N ARG A 211 -25.12 5.07 -13.27
CA ARG A 211 -24.12 3.99 -13.34
C ARG A 211 -23.46 3.82 -11.98
N PHE A 212 -23.59 2.62 -11.42
CA PHE A 212 -22.91 2.20 -10.20
C PHE A 212 -21.77 1.22 -10.51
N THR A 213 -20.68 1.34 -9.76
CA THR A 213 -19.45 0.55 -9.91
C THR A 213 -19.03 -0.05 -8.57
N LEU A 214 -17.99 -0.88 -8.56
CA LEU A 214 -17.42 -1.46 -7.34
C LEU A 214 -16.39 -0.56 -6.65
N HIS A 215 -16.14 0.64 -7.18
CA HIS A 215 -15.29 1.63 -6.51
C HIS A 215 -15.97 2.14 -5.24
N ALA A 216 -15.21 2.33 -4.17
CA ALA A 216 -15.73 2.65 -2.85
C ALA A 216 -16.72 3.84 -2.83
N PRO A 217 -16.47 4.98 -3.53
CA PRO A 217 -17.43 6.10 -3.57
C PRO A 217 -18.77 5.77 -4.23
N SER A 218 -18.83 4.72 -5.06
CA SER A 218 -20.07 4.25 -5.68
C SER A 218 -20.73 3.11 -4.89
N MET A 219 -19.93 2.17 -4.39
CA MET A 219 -20.43 0.99 -3.68
C MET A 219 -20.95 1.33 -2.29
N ILE A 220 -20.21 2.15 -1.53
CA ILE A 220 -20.56 2.44 -0.12
C ILE A 220 -21.96 3.07 -0.03
N PRO A 221 -22.33 4.11 -0.80
CA PRO A 221 -23.68 4.66 -0.72
C PRO A 221 -24.78 3.66 -1.08
N VAL A 222 -24.52 2.76 -2.03
CA VAL A 222 -25.46 1.69 -2.37
C VAL A 222 -25.68 0.75 -1.19
N LEU A 223 -24.63 0.28 -0.54
CA LEU A 223 -24.76 -0.65 0.59
C LEU A 223 -25.32 0.01 1.86
N THR A 224 -25.08 1.31 2.04
CA THR A 224 -25.49 2.05 3.24
C THR A 224 -26.91 2.62 3.13
N TYR A 225 -27.34 3.10 1.97
CA TYR A 225 -28.56 3.91 1.89
C TYR A 225 -29.63 3.38 0.94
N LEU A 226 -29.27 2.58 -0.07
CA LEU A 226 -30.25 2.14 -1.07
C LEU A 226 -31.29 1.19 -0.46
N ASP A 227 -32.57 1.51 -0.57
CA ASP A 227 -33.65 0.72 0.04
C ASP A 227 -33.80 -0.67 -0.61
N ASP A 228 -33.51 -0.80 -1.91
CA ASP A 228 -33.61 -2.05 -2.67
C ASP A 228 -32.52 -3.06 -2.24
N GLY A 229 -32.91 -4.00 -1.38
CA GLY A 229 -32.03 -5.06 -0.89
C GLY A 229 -31.54 -6.04 -1.97
N GLY A 230 -32.26 -6.17 -3.09
CA GLY A 230 -31.82 -6.97 -4.23
C GLY A 230 -30.62 -6.35 -4.93
N ILE A 231 -30.63 -5.03 -5.12
CA ILE A 231 -29.49 -4.29 -5.66
C ILE A 231 -28.32 -4.29 -4.68
N ARG A 232 -28.57 -4.07 -3.37
CA ARG A 232 -27.50 -4.17 -2.36
C ARG A 232 -26.82 -5.54 -2.41
N LYS A 233 -27.61 -6.62 -2.46
CA LYS A 233 -27.10 -7.99 -2.61
C LYS A 233 -26.27 -8.16 -3.88
N GLN A 234 -26.75 -7.69 -5.03
CA GLN A 234 -26.04 -7.78 -6.29
C GLN A 234 -24.66 -7.10 -6.21
N VAL A 235 -24.61 -5.87 -5.71
CA VAL A 235 -23.36 -5.09 -5.58
C VAL A 235 -22.41 -5.74 -4.58
N TRP A 236 -22.89 -6.13 -3.40
CA TRP A 236 -22.09 -6.82 -2.39
C TRP A 236 -21.51 -8.13 -2.93
N SER A 237 -22.32 -8.92 -3.63
CA SER A 237 -21.91 -10.21 -4.17
C SER A 237 -20.85 -10.04 -5.26
N ALA A 238 -21.02 -9.06 -6.15
CA ALA A 238 -20.03 -8.72 -7.16
C ALA A 238 -18.71 -8.26 -6.55
N TYR A 239 -18.75 -7.40 -5.51
CA TYR A 239 -17.56 -6.93 -4.81
C TYR A 239 -16.74 -8.07 -4.18
N ASN A 240 -17.42 -9.02 -3.54
CA ASN A 240 -16.80 -10.18 -2.87
C ASN A 240 -16.43 -11.32 -3.83
N ALA A 241 -16.92 -11.30 -5.06
CA ALA A 241 -16.57 -12.26 -6.12
C ALA A 241 -15.47 -11.75 -7.07
N ARG A 242 -14.88 -10.57 -6.81
CA ARG A 242 -13.78 -10.04 -7.63
C ARG A 242 -12.59 -10.98 -7.59
N ALA A 243 -12.08 -11.32 -8.77
CA ALA A 243 -10.85 -12.07 -8.96
C ALA A 243 -10.86 -13.46 -8.29
N VAL A 244 -12.02 -14.13 -8.21
CA VAL A 244 -12.14 -15.49 -7.65
C VAL A 244 -12.50 -16.55 -8.71
N SER A 245 -12.58 -16.20 -9.98
CA SER A 245 -12.93 -17.11 -11.08
C SER A 245 -12.46 -16.59 -12.43
N GLY A 246 -12.57 -17.43 -13.47
CA GLY A 246 -12.23 -17.06 -14.85
C GLY A 246 -10.73 -16.85 -15.06
N GLU A 247 -10.39 -15.99 -16.02
CA GLU A 247 -9.01 -15.69 -16.39
C GLU A 247 -8.27 -14.83 -15.35
N ARG A 248 -9.02 -14.15 -14.47
CA ARG A 248 -8.51 -13.26 -13.41
C ARG A 248 -8.60 -13.89 -12.01
N ASP A 249 -8.59 -15.22 -11.93
CA ASP A 249 -8.69 -15.95 -10.65
C ASP A 249 -7.39 -15.85 -9.83
N ASN A 250 -7.42 -15.04 -8.77
CA ASN A 250 -6.28 -14.81 -7.89
C ASN A 250 -6.05 -15.92 -6.86
N ARG A 251 -6.92 -16.93 -6.72
CA ARG A 251 -6.75 -17.97 -5.68
C ARG A 251 -5.45 -18.74 -5.86
N ARG A 252 -5.11 -19.11 -7.09
CA ARG A 252 -3.85 -19.79 -7.43
C ARG A 252 -2.63 -18.89 -7.26
N ILE A 253 -2.79 -17.60 -7.54
CA ILE A 253 -1.74 -16.60 -7.31
C ILE A 253 -1.45 -16.48 -5.81
N ILE A 254 -2.48 -16.42 -4.97
CA ILE A 254 -2.34 -16.38 -3.50
C ILE A 254 -1.60 -17.62 -3.00
N GLU A 255 -2.01 -18.82 -3.41
CA GLU A 255 -1.34 -20.07 -3.02
C GLU A 255 0.16 -20.02 -3.34
N ARG A 256 0.50 -19.63 -4.58
CA ARG A 256 1.89 -19.55 -5.01
C ARG A 256 2.67 -18.48 -4.25
N VAL A 257 2.08 -17.33 -3.97
CA VAL A 257 2.69 -16.27 -3.15
C VAL A 257 2.97 -16.76 -1.73
N LEU A 258 2.08 -17.54 -1.12
CA LEU A 258 2.26 -18.10 0.22
C LEU A 258 3.41 -19.13 0.24
N GLU A 259 3.47 -20.02 -0.74
CA GLU A 259 4.59 -20.97 -0.90
C GLU A 259 5.94 -20.26 -1.03
N LEU A 260 6.02 -19.27 -1.93
CA LEU A 260 7.25 -18.51 -2.17
C LEU A 260 7.68 -17.71 -0.94
N ARG A 261 6.74 -17.11 -0.22
CA ARG A 261 7.01 -16.39 1.04
C ARG A 261 7.49 -17.33 2.14
N ALA A 262 6.94 -18.54 2.23
CA ALA A 262 7.42 -19.56 3.17
C ALA A 262 8.84 -20.01 2.83
N ALA A 263 9.10 -20.33 1.56
CA ALA A 263 10.44 -20.71 1.08
C ALA A 263 11.48 -19.61 1.30
N LYS A 264 11.12 -18.35 1.03
CA LYS A 264 11.98 -17.17 1.33
C LYS A 264 12.34 -17.10 2.80
N ALA A 265 11.37 -17.26 3.69
CA ALA A 265 11.59 -17.18 5.12
C ALA A 265 12.50 -18.31 5.61
N GLU A 266 12.25 -19.54 5.19
CA GLU A 266 13.08 -20.71 5.51
C GLU A 266 14.52 -20.53 5.04
N LEU A 267 14.70 -20.06 3.79
CA LEU A 267 16.01 -19.81 3.20
C LEU A 267 16.82 -18.78 3.99
N LEU A 268 16.14 -17.76 4.54
CA LEU A 268 16.74 -16.71 5.36
C LEU A 268 16.86 -17.08 6.85
N GLY A 269 16.51 -18.32 7.24
CA GLY A 269 16.64 -18.81 8.61
C GLY A 269 15.51 -18.41 9.57
N TYR A 270 14.35 -17.98 9.05
CA TYR A 270 13.17 -17.65 9.85
C TYR A 270 12.18 -18.81 9.85
N LEU A 271 11.43 -18.95 10.96
CA LEU A 271 10.41 -19.99 11.10
C LEU A 271 9.28 -19.85 10.08
N ASN A 272 8.91 -18.61 9.74
CA ASN A 272 7.86 -18.31 8.78
C ASN A 272 8.01 -16.85 8.28
N PHE A 273 7.25 -16.51 7.23
CA PHE A 273 7.32 -15.17 6.64
C PHE A 273 6.88 -14.05 7.58
N SER A 274 5.98 -14.32 8.53
CA SER A 274 5.55 -13.30 9.48
C SER A 274 6.66 -12.92 10.47
N ASP A 275 7.54 -13.85 10.83
CA ASP A 275 8.71 -13.57 11.67
C ASP A 275 9.76 -12.76 10.92
N LEU A 276 10.03 -13.10 9.65
CA LEU A 276 10.87 -12.28 8.76
C LEU A 276 10.35 -10.83 8.68
N VAL A 277 9.05 -10.65 8.46
CA VAL A 277 8.43 -9.32 8.32
C VAL A 277 8.42 -8.56 9.65
N THR A 278 8.17 -9.23 10.79
CA THR A 278 7.98 -8.55 12.07
C THR A 278 9.25 -8.26 12.84
N GLU A 279 10.39 -8.85 12.49
CA GLU A 279 11.67 -8.59 13.15
C GLU A 279 12.08 -7.10 13.15
N ASP A 280 11.93 -6.37 12.02
CA ASP A 280 12.17 -4.92 11.99
C ASP A 280 10.97 -4.08 12.49
N ARG A 281 9.89 -4.74 12.92
CA ARG A 281 8.72 -4.08 13.52
C ARG A 281 8.78 -4.12 15.05
N MET A 282 7.94 -3.34 15.72
CA MET A 282 7.85 -3.34 17.18
C MET A 282 7.36 -4.69 17.74
N ALA A 283 6.53 -5.42 16.99
CA ALA A 283 6.02 -6.74 17.39
C ALA A 283 7.13 -7.80 17.49
N LYS A 284 8.21 -7.68 16.72
CA LYS A 284 9.38 -8.58 16.65
C LYS A 284 9.14 -10.01 16.15
N VAL A 285 7.99 -10.60 16.46
CA VAL A 285 7.63 -11.98 16.11
C VAL A 285 6.16 -12.02 15.73
N GLY A 286 5.80 -12.80 14.71
CA GLY A 286 4.43 -12.89 14.20
C GLY A 286 3.44 -13.38 15.25
N ALA A 287 3.86 -14.31 16.11
CA ALA A 287 3.05 -14.82 17.21
C ALA A 287 2.61 -13.73 18.21
N LYS A 288 3.46 -12.71 18.47
CA LYS A 288 3.09 -11.57 19.34
C LYS A 288 2.02 -10.70 18.70
N ALA A 289 2.14 -10.43 17.40
CA ALA A 289 1.11 -9.69 16.66
C ALA A 289 -0.22 -10.47 16.65
N LYS A 290 -0.17 -11.79 16.43
CA LYS A 290 -1.37 -12.63 16.49
C LYS A 290 -2.02 -12.62 17.87
N ALA A 291 -1.24 -12.79 18.94
CA ALA A 291 -1.76 -12.79 20.31
C ALA A 291 -2.47 -11.48 20.67
N PHE A 292 -1.96 -10.34 20.20
CA PHE A 292 -2.62 -9.05 20.38
C PHE A 292 -3.98 -8.98 19.67
N ILE A 293 -4.09 -9.49 18.44
CA ILE A 293 -5.36 -9.53 17.70
C ILE A 293 -6.35 -10.52 18.34
N ASP A 294 -5.87 -11.66 18.83
CA ASP A 294 -6.70 -12.64 19.53
C ASP A 294 -7.26 -12.07 20.86
N ASP A 295 -6.43 -11.38 21.65
CA ASP A 295 -6.86 -10.68 22.89
C ASP A 295 -7.87 -9.56 22.59
N LEU A 296 -7.65 -8.79 21.51
CA LEU A 296 -8.61 -7.78 21.07
C LEU A 296 -9.96 -8.42 20.73
N ARG A 297 -9.95 -9.51 19.95
CA ARG A 297 -11.17 -10.25 19.60
C ARG A 297 -11.92 -10.70 20.84
N GLU A 298 -11.23 -11.35 21.79
CA GLU A 298 -11.83 -11.83 23.04
C GLU A 298 -12.51 -10.70 23.81
N ARG A 299 -11.84 -9.55 23.96
CA ARG A 299 -12.38 -8.39 24.69
C ARG A 299 -13.55 -7.71 23.99
N THR A 300 -13.64 -7.80 22.66
CA THR A 300 -14.70 -7.18 21.87
C THR A 300 -15.87 -8.12 21.55
N GLN A 301 -15.74 -9.42 21.84
CA GLN A 301 -16.73 -10.43 21.43
C GLN A 301 -18.12 -10.15 22.00
N ASP A 302 -18.23 -9.87 23.30
CA ASP A 302 -19.52 -9.57 23.94
C ASP A 302 -20.20 -8.32 23.36
N ALA A 303 -19.41 -7.30 23.01
CA ALA A 303 -19.93 -6.09 22.37
C ALA A 303 -20.41 -6.38 20.94
N PHE A 304 -19.63 -7.13 20.17
CA PHE A 304 -19.98 -7.57 18.82
C PHE A 304 -21.27 -8.40 18.82
N ASP A 305 -21.40 -9.37 19.72
CA ASP A 305 -22.60 -10.21 19.81
C ASP A 305 -23.83 -9.40 20.22
N ARG A 306 -23.68 -8.48 21.18
CA ARG A 306 -24.76 -7.56 21.58
C ARG A 306 -25.19 -6.66 20.42
N GLU A 307 -24.25 -6.03 19.72
CA GLU A 307 -24.56 -5.10 18.62
C GLU A 307 -25.25 -5.81 17.45
N ASN A 308 -24.85 -7.04 17.12
CA ASN A 308 -25.56 -7.85 16.12
C ASN A 308 -27.00 -8.20 16.55
N GLN A 309 -27.20 -8.53 17.84
CA GLN A 309 -28.54 -8.77 18.37
C GLN A 309 -29.40 -7.50 18.36
N GLU A 310 -28.84 -6.36 18.77
CA GLU A 310 -29.51 -5.05 18.72
C GLU A 310 -29.90 -4.68 17.29
N LEU A 311 -29.02 -4.94 16.31
CA LEU A 311 -29.28 -4.65 14.90
C LEU A 311 -30.38 -5.56 14.32
N GLN A 312 -30.37 -6.85 14.65
CA GLN A 312 -31.43 -7.78 14.25
C GLN A 312 -32.77 -7.39 14.89
N ALA A 313 -32.77 -7.02 16.18
CA ALA A 313 -33.97 -6.54 16.87
C ALA A 313 -34.51 -5.24 16.25
N TYR A 314 -33.61 -4.33 15.84
CA TYR A 314 -34.00 -3.13 15.12
C TYR A 314 -34.69 -3.46 13.79
N ARG A 315 -34.12 -4.36 12.99
CA ARG A 315 -34.75 -4.83 11.74
C ARG A 315 -36.14 -5.40 11.98
N ILE A 316 -36.31 -6.27 12.96
CA ILE A 316 -37.63 -6.83 13.35
C ILE A 316 -38.58 -5.71 13.75
N GLY A 317 -38.11 -4.70 14.47
CA GLY A 317 -38.91 -3.54 14.87
C GLY A 317 -39.45 -2.73 13.69
N VAL A 318 -38.73 -2.64 12.57
CA VAL A 318 -39.13 -1.87 11.38
C VAL A 318 -39.86 -2.70 10.31
N GLU A 319 -39.57 -4.00 10.19
CA GLU A 319 -40.15 -4.89 9.16
C GLU A 319 -41.17 -5.89 9.70
N GLY A 320 -41.30 -6.02 11.03
CA GLY A 320 -42.17 -6.96 11.72
C GLY A 320 -41.52 -8.31 12.02
N ASP A 321 -42.27 -9.17 12.73
CA ASP A 321 -41.79 -10.46 13.26
C ASP A 321 -41.33 -11.47 12.19
N SER A 322 -41.74 -11.27 10.93
CA SER A 322 -41.32 -12.10 9.80
C SER A 322 -40.05 -11.61 9.10
N ALA A 323 -39.38 -10.57 9.61
CA ALA A 323 -38.14 -10.07 9.05
C ALA A 323 -37.07 -11.17 9.00
N PRO A 324 -36.37 -11.36 7.87
CA PRO A 324 -35.33 -12.37 7.78
C PRO A 324 -34.10 -11.98 8.62
N SER A 325 -33.24 -12.97 8.86
CA SER A 325 -31.92 -12.72 9.45
C SER A 325 -31.12 -11.72 8.60
N LEU A 326 -30.32 -10.89 9.26
CA LEU A 326 -29.37 -10.01 8.59
C LEU A 326 -28.39 -10.81 7.73
N GLU A 327 -28.31 -10.43 6.46
CA GLU A 327 -27.29 -10.88 5.54
C GLU A 327 -26.18 -9.81 5.43
N PRO A 328 -24.98 -10.14 4.94
CA PRO A 328 -23.87 -9.18 4.89
C PRO A 328 -24.17 -7.87 4.13
N TRP A 329 -25.04 -7.90 3.11
CA TRP A 329 -25.46 -6.72 2.34
C TRP A 329 -26.56 -5.89 3.03
N ASP A 330 -27.06 -6.35 4.18
CA ASP A 330 -28.06 -5.64 4.99
C ASP A 330 -27.41 -4.84 6.13
N VAL A 331 -26.23 -5.26 6.60
CA VAL A 331 -25.60 -4.72 7.82
C VAL A 331 -25.43 -3.21 7.78
N ALA A 332 -24.79 -2.66 6.73
CA ALA A 332 -24.55 -1.22 6.63
C ALA A 332 -25.86 -0.42 6.55
N TYR A 333 -26.85 -0.94 5.81
CA TYR A 333 -28.16 -0.32 5.65
C TYR A 333 -28.91 -0.20 6.98
N TYR A 334 -29.10 -1.30 7.70
CA TYR A 334 -29.82 -1.22 8.99
C TYR A 334 -28.99 -0.53 10.07
N ALA A 335 -27.66 -0.59 10.01
CA ALA A 335 -26.82 0.11 10.99
C ALA A 335 -27.00 1.63 10.84
N GLU A 336 -27.10 2.12 9.61
CA GLU A 336 -27.39 3.53 9.35
C GLU A 336 -28.78 3.93 9.84
N LYS A 337 -29.81 3.15 9.49
CA LYS A 337 -31.20 3.40 9.94
C LYS A 337 -31.31 3.35 11.47
N GLN A 338 -30.62 2.41 12.12
CA GLN A 338 -30.57 2.30 13.58
C GLN A 338 -29.85 3.50 14.20
N ARG A 339 -28.75 3.96 13.59
CA ARG A 339 -28.00 5.15 14.03
C ARG A 339 -28.86 6.40 13.96
N GLU A 340 -29.54 6.62 12.83
CA GLU A 340 -30.51 7.71 12.65
C GLU A 340 -31.58 7.67 13.73
N ALA A 341 -32.23 6.51 13.93
CA ALA A 341 -33.32 6.35 14.88
C ALA A 341 -32.89 6.50 16.36
N LYS A 342 -31.68 6.08 16.72
CA LYS A 342 -31.19 6.08 18.10
C LYS A 342 -30.63 7.43 18.53
N TYR A 343 -30.04 8.18 17.61
CA TYR A 343 -29.30 9.40 17.92
C TYR A 343 -29.88 10.67 17.30
N ASP A 344 -30.95 10.57 16.51
CA ASP A 344 -31.50 11.69 15.71
C ASP A 344 -30.39 12.37 14.90
N PHE A 345 -29.51 11.53 14.35
CA PHE A 345 -28.25 11.92 13.73
C PHE A 345 -28.28 11.57 12.25
N ASN A 346 -28.10 12.58 11.39
CA ASN A 346 -27.98 12.41 9.95
C ASN A 346 -26.64 13.01 9.47
N GLU A 347 -25.81 12.18 8.84
CA GLU A 347 -24.49 12.59 8.36
C GLU A 347 -24.57 13.65 7.25
N GLU A 348 -25.61 13.63 6.41
CA GLU A 348 -25.82 14.65 5.38
C GLU A 348 -26.26 15.99 5.98
N GLU A 349 -26.94 16.01 7.13
CA GLU A 349 -27.26 17.26 7.83
C GLU A 349 -26.01 17.92 8.43
N LEU A 350 -24.98 17.14 8.74
CA LEU A 350 -23.71 17.65 9.26
C LEU A 350 -22.77 18.17 8.18
N ARG A 351 -22.92 17.71 6.94
CA ARG A 351 -22.03 18.07 5.82
C ARG A 351 -21.81 19.58 5.65
N PRO A 352 -22.82 20.46 5.78
CA PRO A 352 -22.62 21.91 5.68
C PRO A 352 -21.77 22.53 6.81
N TYR A 353 -21.59 21.82 7.93
CA TYR A 353 -20.85 22.31 9.10
C TYR A 353 -19.35 21.96 9.09
N PHE A 354 -18.90 21.15 8.14
CA PHE A 354 -17.50 20.78 7.97
C PHE A 354 -16.90 21.28 6.64
N PRO A 355 -17.00 22.59 6.31
CA PRO A 355 -16.33 23.12 5.13
C PRO A 355 -14.81 23.14 5.35
N LEU A 356 -14.05 22.77 4.32
CA LEU A 356 -12.60 22.57 4.38
C LEU A 356 -11.87 23.76 5.02
N ASP A 357 -12.16 24.98 4.58
CA ASP A 357 -11.51 26.20 5.08
C ASP A 357 -11.74 26.44 6.58
N THR A 358 -12.88 26.00 7.13
CA THR A 358 -13.17 26.12 8.56
C THR A 358 -12.52 24.99 9.36
N VAL A 359 -12.39 23.79 8.78
CA VAL A 359 -11.73 22.65 9.41
C VAL A 359 -10.21 22.85 9.48
N LEU A 360 -9.61 23.42 8.43
CA LEU A 360 -8.18 23.74 8.35
C LEU A 360 -7.78 25.03 9.09
N GLY A 361 -8.77 25.81 9.55
CA GLY A 361 -8.66 27.19 10.02
C GLY A 361 -7.48 27.50 10.93
#